data_AF-A0A1B2F882-F1
#
_entry.id   AF-A0A1B2F882-F1
#
_cell.length_a   1.000
_cell.length_b   1.000
_cell.length_c   1.000
_cell.angle_alpha   90.00
_cell.angle_beta   90.00
_cell.angle_gamma   90.00
#
_symmetry.space_group_name_H-M   'P 1'
#
loop_
_entity.id
_entity.type
_entity.pdbx_description
1 polymer ?
#
loop_
_entity_poly.entity_id
_entity_poly.type
_entity_poly.pdbx_seq_one_letter_code
_entity_poly.pdbx_strand_id
1 'polypeptide(L)' 'MHENTEIRREVQRISCLGKCNPRFIVIPAGVDFFHVAERTTGRIKGFRRRHQDACDLARQLER' A
#
# COMPACT_ATOMS: atom_id res chain seq x y z
N MET A 1 4.36 -34.75 -21.19
CA MET A 1 3.14 -34.10 -20.70
C MET A 1 3.40 -33.43 -19.35
N HIS A 2 4.22 -32.38 -19.32
CA HIS A 2 4.38 -31.57 -18.10
C HIS A 2 4.42 -30.11 -18.52
N GLU A 3 3.26 -29.46 -18.44
CA GLU A 3 3.13 -28.02 -18.62
C GLU A 3 2.20 -27.54 -17.51
N ASN A 4 2.74 -26.78 -16.56
CA ASN A 4 2.21 -25.44 -16.32
C ASN A 4 3.20 -24.67 -15.43
N THR A 5 4.01 -23.87 -16.11
CA THR A 5 4.75 -22.75 -15.56
C THR A 5 3.80 -21.76 -14.89
N GLU A 6 4.05 -21.55 -13.60
CA GLU A 6 4.10 -20.21 -13.00
C GLU A 6 2.95 -19.27 -13.32
N ILE A 7 1.81 -19.43 -12.63
CA ILE A 7 0.86 -18.32 -12.45
C ILE A 7 1.13 -17.70 -11.08
N ARG A 8 2.34 -17.15 -10.91
CA ARG A 8 2.58 -16.18 -9.85
C ARG A 8 1.78 -14.94 -10.25
N ARG A 9 0.62 -14.75 -9.62
CA ARG A 9 -0.22 -13.55 -9.78
C ARG A 9 0.62 -12.31 -9.45
N GLU A 10 1.27 -11.76 -10.47
CA GLU A 10 1.82 -10.42 -10.47
C GLU A 10 0.64 -9.48 -10.29
N VAL A 11 0.52 -8.87 -9.11
CA VAL A 11 -0.40 -7.76 -8.87
C VAL A 11 0.18 -6.54 -9.58
N GLN A 12 0.07 -6.55 -10.91
CA GLN A 12 0.46 -5.44 -11.77
C GLN A 12 -0.60 -4.35 -11.67
N ARG A 13 -0.56 -3.55 -10.59
CA ARG A 13 -1.11 -2.19 -10.65
C ARG A 13 -0.05 -1.29 -11.28
N ILE A 14 -0.08 -1.29 -12.61
CA ILE A 14 0.62 -0.31 -13.43
C ILE A 14 -0.08 1.03 -13.22
N SER A 15 0.50 1.90 -12.41
CA SER A 15 0.41 3.35 -12.64
C SER A 15 1.40 4.09 -11.74
N CYS A 16 2.67 4.11 -12.17
CA CYS A 16 3.57 5.24 -11.95
C CYS A 16 4.97 5.01 -12.54
N LEU A 17 5.09 5.10 -13.86
CA LEU A 17 6.39 5.27 -14.49
C LEU A 17 6.90 6.69 -14.16
N GLY A 18 7.77 6.81 -13.14
CA GLY A 18 8.77 7.88 -13.10
C GLY A 18 9.12 8.50 -11.73
N LYS A 19 8.22 8.52 -10.73
CA LYS A 19 8.53 9.16 -9.42
C LYS A 19 7.61 8.79 -8.24
N CYS A 20 6.62 7.92 -8.41
CA CYS A 20 5.57 7.72 -7.42
C CYS A 20 5.79 6.44 -6.60
N ASN A 21 6.92 6.35 -5.91
CA ASN A 21 7.02 5.42 -4.78
C ASN A 21 6.60 6.19 -3.53
N PRO A 22 5.29 6.22 -3.16
CA PRO A 22 4.88 6.88 -1.93
C PRO A 22 5.63 6.25 -0.75
N ARG A 23 6.25 7.09 0.10
CA ARG A 23 6.99 6.59 1.27
C ARG A 23 6.02 6.03 2.30
N PHE A 24 4.78 6.50 2.33
CA PHE A 24 3.71 5.93 3.15
C PHE A 24 2.69 5.16 2.31
N ILE A 25 2.36 3.94 2.77
CA ILE A 25 1.38 3.05 2.17
C ILE A 25 0.21 2.82 3.13
N VAL A 26 -0.98 2.63 2.58
CA VAL A 26 -2.19 2.31 3.35
C VAL A 26 -2.45 0.81 3.25
N ILE A 27 -2.46 0.13 4.39
CA ILE A 27 -2.64 -1.32 4.50
C ILE A 27 -4.01 -1.59 5.15
N PRO A 28 -4.94 -2.31 4.50
CA PRO A 28 -6.16 -2.77 5.14
C PRO A 28 -5.82 -3.85 6.17
N ALA A 29 -6.32 -3.69 7.40
CA ALA A 29 -6.04 -4.60 8.51
C ALA A 29 -7.29 -5.21 9.15
N GLY A 30 -8.49 -4.82 8.69
CA GLY A 30 -9.75 -5.36 9.15
C GLY A 30 -10.95 -4.66 8.52
N VAL A 31 -12.13 -4.88 9.09
CA VAL A 31 -13.36 -4.17 8.71
C VAL A 31 -13.24 -2.72 9.19
N ASP A 32 -13.33 -1.77 8.26
CA ASP A 32 -13.14 -0.34 8.54
C ASP A 32 -11.87 -0.08 9.38
N PHE A 33 -10.76 -0.73 9.01
CA PHE A 33 -9.49 -0.56 9.72
C PHE A 33 -8.31 -0.56 8.76
N PHE A 34 -7.58 0.55 8.79
CA PHE A 34 -6.49 0.85 7.87
C PHE A 34 -5.27 1.37 8.65
N HIS A 35 -4.12 0.78 8.36
CA HIS A 35 -2.82 1.23 8.86
C HIS A 35 -2.13 2.09 7.84
N VAL A 36 -1.53 3.19 8.28
CA VAL A 36 -0.57 3.94 7.47
C VAL A 36 0.82 3.49 7.90
N ALA A 37 1.53 2.81 7.00
CA ALA A 37 2.86 2.27 7.25
C ALA A 37 3.87 2.93 6.32
N GLU A 38 5.09 3.14 6.83
CA GLU A 38 6.19 3.58 5.99
C GLU A 38 6.72 2.40 5.17
N ARG A 39 6.89 2.59 3.86
CA ARG A 39 7.34 1.56 2.91
C ARG A 39 8.79 1.13 3.16
N THR A 40 9.64 2.05 3.58
CA THR A 40 11.08 1.79 3.79
C THR A 40 11.36 1.05 5.09
N THR A 41 10.71 1.45 6.19
CA THR A 41 10.97 0.86 7.52
C THR A 41 9.89 -0.10 7.98
N GLY A 42 8.74 -0.17 7.31
CA GLY A 42 7.58 -0.93 7.76
C GLY A 42 6.92 -0.36 9.02
N ARG A 43 7.35 0.82 9.52
CA ARG A 43 6.85 1.40 10.76
C ARG A 43 5.44 1.94 10.57
N ILE A 44 4.54 1.55 11.46
CA ILE A 44 3.17 2.07 11.48
C ILE A 44 3.19 3.49 12.07
N LYS A 45 2.74 4.47 11.28
CA LYS A 45 2.64 5.88 11.68
C LYS A 45 1.27 6.22 12.26
N GLY A 46 0.24 5.44 11.93
CA GLY A 46 -1.09 5.66 12.47
C GLY A 46 -2.14 4.67 12.01
N PHE A 47 -3.29 4.76 12.67
CA PHE A 47 -4.46 3.90 12.47
C PHE A 47 -5.65 4.78 12.11
N ARG A 48 -6.43 4.36 11.11
CA ARG A 48 -7.62 5.07 10.65
C ARG A 48 -8.73 4.07 10.35
N ARG A 49 -9.97 4.47 10.63
CA ARG A 49 -11.14 3.62 10.35
C ARG A 49 -11.63 3.70 8.91
N ARG A 50 -11.43 4.85 8.25
CA ARG A 50 -11.79 5.02 6.84
C ARG A 50 -10.55 5.05 5.98
N HIS A 51 -10.68 4.49 4.78
CA HIS A 51 -9.63 4.53 3.76
C HIS A 51 -9.24 5.97 3.41
N GLN A 52 -10.20 6.87 3.34
CA GLN A 52 -9.96 8.26 2.95
C GLN A 52 -9.10 9.01 3.97
N ASP A 53 -9.40 8.84 5.26
CA ASP A 53 -8.60 9.41 6.35
C ASP A 53 -7.18 8.81 6.41
N ALA A 54 -7.04 7.53 6.07
CA ALA A 54 -5.72 6.88 5.97
C ALA A 54 -4.90 7.45 4.81
N CYS A 55 -5.53 7.69 3.66
CA CYS A 55 -4.89 8.29 2.50
C CYS A 55 -4.50 9.75 2.74
N ASP A 56 -5.35 10.52 3.43
CA ASP A 56 -5.02 11.90 3.81
C ASP A 56 -3.81 11.96 4.74
N LEU A 57 -3.78 11.12 5.78
CA LEU A 57 -2.64 10.99 6.68
C LEU A 57 -1.36 10.61 5.92
N ALA A 58 -1.43 9.65 4.99
CA ALA A 58 -0.28 9.29 4.16
C ALA A 58 0.25 10.50 3.38
N ARG A 59 -0.63 11.31 2.78
CA ARG A 59 -0.24 12.55 2.05
C ARG A 59 0.33 13.63 2.97
N GLN A 60 -0.19 13.76 4.19
CA GLN A 60 0.35 14.69 5.19
C GLN A 60 1.77 14.32 5.62
N LEU A 61 2.06 13.02 5.71
CA LEU A 61 3.38 12.52 6.08
C LEU A 61 4.39 12.59 4.93
N GLU A 62 3.92 12.61 3.67
CA GLU A 62 4.78 12.82 2.48
C GLU A 62 5.26 14.28 2.31
N ARG A 63 4.61 15.25 2.97
CA ARG A 63 5.03 16.67 2.98
C ARG A 63 6.22 16.89 3.90
#